data_AF-A0AAW4ZXM2-F1
#
_entry.id   AF-A0AAW4ZXM2-F1
#
_cell.length_a   1.000
_cell.length_b   1.000
_cell.length_c   1.000
_cell.angle_alpha   90.00
_cell.angle_beta   90.00
_cell.angle_gamma   90.00
#
_symmetry.space_group_name_H-M   'P 1'
#
loop_
_entity.id
_entity.type
_entity.pdbx_description
1 polymer ?
#
loop_
_entity_poly.entity_id
_entity_poly.type
_entity_poly.pdbx_seq_one_letter_code
_entity_poly.pdbx_strand_id
1 'polypeptide(L)'
;MQDPDLEISKWRQQRKQGLFRFIVSNCLPAFLGVITTNIVITLLFTDSSFNALFDTKLLITVITVIIVTPLLSITHWWWRERKYRLHNEKYNPHTTKNNDG
;
A
#
# COMPACT_ATOMS: atom_id res chain seq x y z
N MET A 1 -24.64 1.58 5.48
CA MET A 1 -23.89 1.60 6.75
C MET A 1 -22.91 0.44 6.69
N GLN A 2 -21.62 0.72 6.68
CA GLN A 2 -20.59 -0.32 6.58
C GLN A 2 -20.28 -0.77 8.00
N ASP A 3 -20.63 -2.00 8.35
CA ASP A 3 -20.49 -2.49 9.72
C ASP A 3 -19.01 -2.45 10.14
N PRO A 4 -18.65 -1.70 11.18
CA PRO A 4 -17.26 -1.58 11.63
C PRO A 4 -16.65 -2.95 11.99
N ASP A 5 -17.48 -3.88 12.46
CA ASP A 5 -17.07 -5.27 12.76
C ASP A 5 -16.66 -6.07 11.50
N LEU A 6 -17.27 -5.79 10.36
CA LEU A 6 -16.91 -6.43 9.08
C LEU A 6 -15.55 -5.92 8.59
N GLU A 7 -15.25 -4.63 8.77
CA GLU A 7 -13.94 -4.07 8.43
C GLU A 7 -12.82 -4.65 9.31
N ILE A 8 -13.13 -4.87 10.59
CA ILE A 8 -12.20 -5.41 11.57
C ILE A 8 -11.92 -6.90 11.32
N SER A 9 -12.93 -7.69 10.94
CA SER A 9 -12.74 -9.10 10.59
C SER A 9 -11.91 -9.24 9.31
N LYS A 10 -12.17 -8.43 8.28
CA LYS A 10 -11.34 -8.34 7.06
C LYS A 10 -9.91 -7.94 7.39
N TRP A 11 -9.71 -6.94 8.25
CA TRP A 11 -8.38 -6.53 8.69
C TRP A 11 -7.64 -7.64 9.44
N ARG A 12 -8.32 -8.36 10.33
CA ARG A 12 -7.75 -9.51 11.06
C ARG A 12 -7.27 -10.60 10.09
N GLN A 13 -8.03 -10.87 9.04
CA GLN A 13 -7.65 -11.84 8.00
C GLN A 13 -6.46 -11.33 7.17
N GLN A 14 -6.45 -10.06 6.76
CA GLN A 14 -5.32 -9.43 6.06
C GLN A 14 -4.05 -9.40 6.93
N ARG A 15 -4.19 -9.18 8.24
CA ARG A 15 -3.06 -9.19 9.18
C ARG A 15 -2.35 -10.54 9.20
N LYS A 16 -3.10 -11.65 9.16
CA LYS A 16 -2.56 -13.02 9.10
C LYS A 16 -1.74 -13.28 7.83
N GLN A 17 -2.04 -12.57 6.74
CA GLN A 17 -1.31 -12.69 5.47
C GLN A 17 0.04 -11.96 5.48
N GLY A 18 0.28 -11.11 6.50
CA GLY A 18 1.55 -10.44 6.74
C GLY A 18 1.70 -9.09 6.04
N LEU A 19 2.55 -8.25 6.63
CA LEU A 19 2.85 -6.89 6.15
C LEU A 19 3.44 -6.88 4.74
N PHE A 20 4.29 -7.85 4.42
CA PHE A 20 4.94 -7.94 3.11
C PHE A 20 3.91 -8.12 1.98
N ARG A 21 2.96 -9.05 2.15
CA ARG A 21 1.92 -9.32 1.14
C ARG A 21 0.97 -8.14 0.98
N PHE A 22 0.71 -7.41 2.06
CA PHE A 22 -0.06 -6.16 2.03
C PHE A 22 0.64 -5.06 1.22
N ILE A 23 1.93 -4.85 1.48
CA ILE A 23 2.74 -3.87 0.75
C ILE A 23 2.78 -4.24 -0.73
N VAL A 24 3.09 -5.51 -1.06
CA VAL A 24 3.13 -5.97 -2.46
C VAL A 24 1.77 -5.75 -3.14
N SER A 25 0.66 -6.13 -2.51
CA SER A 25 -0.67 -5.95 -3.09
C SER A 25 -1.06 -4.49 -3.32
N ASN A 26 -0.57 -3.56 -2.49
CA ASN A 26 -0.82 -2.13 -2.66
C ASN A 26 0.14 -1.47 -3.66
N CYS A 27 1.37 -1.97 -3.76
CA CYS A 27 2.37 -1.44 -4.67
C CYS A 27 2.16 -1.92 -6.12
N LEU A 28 1.68 -3.15 -6.31
CA LEU A 28 1.55 -3.79 -7.63
C LEU A 28 0.72 -2.96 -8.64
N PRO A 29 -0.44 -2.38 -8.26
CA PRO A 29 -1.19 -1.50 -9.16
C PRO A 29 -0.42 -0.23 -9.53
N ALA A 30 0.35 0.35 -8.59
CA ALA A 30 1.16 1.54 -8.86
C ALA A 30 2.26 1.24 -9.88
N PHE A 31 2.94 0.09 -9.75
CA PHE A 31 3.93 -0.36 -10.73
C PHE A 31 3.32 -0.61 -12.11
N LEU A 32 2.19 -1.31 -12.17
CA LEU A 32 1.48 -1.56 -13.44
C LEU A 32 1.03 -0.25 -14.10
N GLY A 33 0.58 0.73 -13.31
CA GLY A 33 0.19 2.05 -13.83
C GLY A 33 1.37 2.78 -14.49
N VAL A 34 2.55 2.76 -13.87
CA VAL A 34 3.76 3.37 -14.44
C VAL A 34 4.17 2.69 -15.74
N ILE A 35 4.19 1.35 -15.77
CA ILE A 35 4.55 0.57 -16.98
C ILE A 35 3.56 0.86 -18.11
N THR A 36 2.26 0.81 -17.83
CA THR A 36 1.22 1.05 -18.85
C THR A 36 1.30 2.46 -19.41
N THR A 37 1.49 3.45 -18.54
CA THR A 37 1.64 4.86 -18.93
C THR A 37 2.88 5.05 -19.81
N ASN A 38 3.99 4.38 -19.48
CA ASN A 38 5.21 4.39 -20.28
C ASN A 38 4.94 3.88 -21.70
N ILE A 39 4.35 2.69 -21.83
CA ILE A 39 4.02 2.08 -23.13
C ILE A 39 3.16 3.01 -23.98
N VAL A 40 2.12 3.62 -23.38
CA VAL A 40 1.24 4.55 -24.08
C VAL A 40 1.99 5.79 -24.56
N ILE A 41 2.85 6.37 -23.74
CA ILE A 41 3.60 7.58 -24.10
C ILE A 41 4.62 7.29 -25.21
N THR A 42 5.35 6.17 -25.13
CA THR A 42 6.28 5.75 -26.18
C THR A 42 5.57 5.49 -27.52
N LEU A 43 4.35 4.94 -27.48
CA LEU A 43 3.57 4.72 -28.71
C LEU A 43 3.05 6.03 -29.32
N LEU A 44 2.75 7.04 -28.49
CA LEU A 44 2.19 8.32 -28.95
C LEU A 44 3.25 9.33 -29.38
N PHE A 45 4.46 9.26 -28.81
CA PHE A 45 5.54 10.23 -29.06
C PHE A 45 6.80 9.51 -29.53
N THR A 46 7.10 9.60 -30.82
CA THR A 46 8.26 8.93 -31.46
C THR A 46 9.49 9.84 -31.59
N ASP A 47 9.38 11.13 -31.22
CA ASP A 47 10.47 12.09 -31.35
C ASP A 47 11.61 11.80 -30.36
N SER A 48 12.83 11.65 -30.91
CA SER A 48 14.03 11.24 -30.17
C SER A 48 14.45 12.22 -29.07
N SER A 49 14.19 13.52 -29.25
CA SER A 49 14.45 14.56 -28.24
C SER A 49 13.46 14.50 -27.08
N PHE A 50 12.22 14.07 -27.33
CA PHE A 50 11.20 13.86 -26.30
C PHE A 50 11.52 12.62 -25.46
N ASN A 51 12.05 11.57 -26.09
CA ASN A 51 12.42 10.32 -25.42
C ASN A 51 13.52 10.52 -24.36
N ALA A 52 14.55 11.33 -24.62
CA ALA A 52 15.65 11.52 -23.64
C ALA A 52 15.20 12.27 -22.35
N LEU A 53 14.35 13.29 -22.49
CA LEU A 53 13.77 14.00 -21.34
C LEU A 53 12.70 13.14 -20.63
N PHE A 54 12.01 12.29 -21.36
CA PHE A 54 11.03 11.37 -20.82
C PHE A 54 11.68 10.25 -20.01
N ASP A 55 12.76 9.64 -20.51
CA ASP A 55 13.50 8.57 -19.84
C ASP A 55 14.03 9.01 -18.47
N THR A 56 14.62 10.20 -18.39
CA THR A 56 15.14 10.74 -17.11
C THR A 56 14.03 11.02 -16.10
N LYS A 57 12.92 11.65 -16.53
CA LYS A 57 11.74 11.86 -15.68
C LYS A 57 11.09 10.55 -15.25
N LEU A 58 11.06 9.57 -16.14
CA LEU A 58 10.51 8.25 -15.87
C LEU A 58 11.34 7.51 -14.82
N LEU A 59 12.66 7.56 -14.92
CA LEU A 59 13.57 6.95 -13.95
C LEU A 59 13.36 7.55 -12.55
N ILE A 60 13.27 8.88 -12.46
CA ILE A 60 12.94 9.59 -11.20
C ILE A 60 11.56 9.18 -10.68
N THR A 61 10.56 9.08 -11.56
CA THR A 61 9.19 8.69 -11.18
C THR A 61 9.14 7.27 -10.65
N VAL A 62 9.83 6.33 -11.31
CA VAL A 62 9.94 4.93 -10.89
C VAL A 62 10.62 4.84 -9.52
N ILE A 63 11.77 5.51 -9.33
CA ILE A 63 12.45 5.56 -8.03
C ILE A 63 11.52 6.14 -6.95
N THR A 64 10.81 7.21 -7.26
CA THR A 64 9.87 7.86 -6.33
C THR A 64 8.74 6.90 -5.94
N VAL A 65 8.12 6.20 -6.90
CA VAL A 65 7.06 5.22 -6.64
C VAL A 65 7.60 4.04 -5.80
N ILE A 66 8.78 3.53 -6.10
CA ILE A 66 9.43 2.46 -5.33
C ILE A 66 9.62 2.86 -3.86
N ILE A 67 9.92 4.12 -3.57
CA ILE A 67 10.18 4.59 -2.21
C ILE A 67 8.87 4.99 -1.49
N VAL A 68 8.03 5.78 -2.15
CA VAL A 68 6.84 6.38 -1.54
C VAL A 68 5.73 5.36 -1.33
N THR A 69 5.50 4.42 -2.26
CA THR A 69 4.38 3.48 -2.15
C THR A 69 4.54 2.48 -0.99
N PRO A 70 5.74 1.93 -0.70
CA PRO A 70 5.97 1.14 0.51
C PRO A 70 5.83 1.96 1.78
N LEU A 71 6.35 3.19 1.82
CA LEU A 71 6.21 4.09 2.97
C LEU A 71 4.74 4.35 3.30
N LEU A 72 3.94 4.74 2.30
CA LEU A 72 2.49 4.93 2.46
C LEU A 72 1.79 3.65 2.90
N SER A 73 2.19 2.50 2.36
CA SER A 73 1.63 1.20 2.75
C SER A 73 1.93 0.85 4.21
N ILE A 74 3.14 1.16 4.69
CA ILE A 74 3.54 0.98 6.10
C ILE A 74 2.74 1.93 6.99
N THR A 75 2.66 3.22 6.65
CA THR A 75 1.88 4.20 7.43
C THR A 75 0.40 3.80 7.50
N HIS A 76 -0.17 3.36 6.37
CA HIS A 76 -1.55 2.90 6.30
C HIS A 76 -1.77 1.63 7.13
N TRP A 77 -0.81 0.70 7.12
CA TRP A 77 -0.84 -0.48 7.98
C TRP A 77 -0.83 -0.09 9.46
N TRP A 78 0.07 0.81 9.85
CA TRP A 78 0.19 1.28 11.23
C TRP A 78 -1.08 1.96 11.72
N TRP A 79 -1.71 2.76 10.86
CA TRP A 79 -2.97 3.41 11.18
C TRP A 79 -4.11 2.41 11.39
N ARG A 80 -4.24 1.40 10.51
CA ARG A 80 -5.24 0.34 10.70
C ARG A 80 -4.97 -0.50 11.94
N GLU A 81 -3.71 -0.79 12.24
CA GLU A 81 -3.31 -1.52 13.44
C GLU A 81 -3.67 -0.74 14.72
N ARG A 82 -3.46 0.57 14.74
CA ARG A 82 -3.88 1.44 15.85
C ARG A 82 -5.39 1.44 16.05
N LYS A 83 -6.18 1.53 14.97
CA LYS A 83 -7.64 1.42 15.04
C LYS A 83 -8.10 0.07 15.57
N TYR A 84 -7.46 -1.01 15.13
CA TYR A 84 -7.76 -2.36 15.61
C TYR A 84 -7.52 -2.50 17.12
N ARG A 85 -6.38 -2.03 17.64
CA ARG A 85 -6.10 -2.09 19.09
C ARG A 85 -7.14 -1.35 19.91
N LEU A 86 -7.50 -0.13 19.51
CA LEU A 86 -8.52 0.68 20.20
C LEU A 86 -9.89 -0.01 20.21
N HIS A 87 -10.27 -0.68 19.12
CA HIS A 87 -11.50 -1.45 19.08
C HIS A 87 -11.43 -2.68 19.98
N ASN A 88 -10.31 -3.41 19.97
CA ASN A 88 -10.16 -4.61 20.79
C ASN A 88 -10.12 -4.28 22.30
N GLU A 89 -9.49 -3.17 22.70
CA GLU A 89 -9.54 -2.68 24.09
C GLU A 89 -10.96 -2.33 24.52
N LYS A 90 -11.73 -1.68 23.64
CA LYS A 90 -13.11 -1.25 23.94
C LYS A 90 -14.10 -2.42 24.06
N TYR A 91 -13.94 -3.46 23.25
CA TYR A 91 -14.93 -4.55 23.13
C TYR A 91 -14.44 -5.92 23.62
N ASN A 92 -13.13 -6.10 23.89
CA ASN A 92 -12.57 -7.36 24.41
C ASN A 92 -11.39 -7.14 25.39
N PRO A 93 -11.64 -6.47 26.54
CA PRO A 93 -10.61 -6.07 27.50
C PRO A 93 -9.93 -7.24 28.24
N HIS A 94 -10.43 -8.47 28.14
CA HIS A 94 -9.88 -9.64 28.84
C HIS A 94 -8.70 -10.30 28.11
N THR A 95 -8.46 -9.99 26.83
CA THR A 95 -7.36 -10.58 26.06
C THR A 95 -6.00 -9.93 26.29
N THR A 96 -5.97 -8.69 26.78
CA THR A 96 -4.73 -7.96 27.11
C THR A 96 -4.11 -8.40 28.43
N LYS A 97 -4.88 -9.00 29.35
CA LYS A 97 -4.40 -9.36 30.70
C LYS A 97 -3.63 -10.69 30.77
N ASN A 98 -3.70 -11.53 29.72
CA ASN A 98 -3.13 -12.88 29.72
C ASN A 98 -1.78 -13.02 29.02
N ASN A 99 -1.25 -11.95 28.39
CA ASN A 99 0.05 -11.98 27.72
C ASN A 99 1.19 -11.40 28.57
N ASP A 100 0.91 -11.00 29.80
CA ASP A 100 1.89 -10.45 30.76
C ASP A 100 2.26 -11.47 31.87
N GLY A 101 2.09 -12.77 31.61
CA GLY A 101 2.41 -13.87 32.53
C GLY A 101 3.56 -14.73 32.04
#